data_AF-A0A495VA47-F1
#
_entry.id   AF-A0A495VA47-F1
#
_cell.length_a   1.000
_cell.length_b   1.000
_cell.length_c   1.000
_cell.angle_alpha   90.00
_cell.angle_beta   90.00
_cell.angle_gamma   90.00
#
_symmetry.space_group_name_H-M   'P 1'
#
loop_
_entity.id
_entity.type
_entity.pdbx_description
1 polymer ?
#
loop_
_entity_poly.entity_id
_entity_poly.type
_entity_poly.pdbx_seq_one_letter_code
_entity_poly.pdbx_strand_id
1 'polypeptide(L)'
;MRGLNRMSGKTRIRGFTLIEIMIVVAVIGILAAIALPAYQDYTVRSKVSEGLGFASAAKVDVVSAFSHDGLPVDDSKEVDVGSQYVKSVKIEAGGNIRVTFNDTIPQLTGKSVMLAATERGGAIDWCCYSTDIEARYMPASCRDGEKCGSPDPNPNPTPTPSPPPSQEPTEVEKEKNCRPLDNGKFCQRQNNDIGCPLIYPKQIAQSPNCSLE
;
A
#
# COMPACT_ATOMS: atom_id res chain seq x y z
N MET A 1 47.68 16.05 -63.83
CA MET A 1 46.52 15.55 -63.05
C MET A 1 46.55 16.22 -61.68
N ARG A 2 45.58 17.07 -61.35
CA ARG A 2 45.55 17.89 -60.13
C ARG A 2 45.14 17.01 -58.93
N GLY A 3 46.01 16.90 -57.94
CA GLY A 3 45.73 16.21 -56.68
C GLY A 3 44.72 17.00 -55.85
N LEU A 4 43.61 16.35 -55.48
CA LEU A 4 42.61 16.88 -54.56
C LEU A 4 43.09 16.70 -53.12
N ASN A 5 43.58 17.78 -52.49
CA ASN A 5 43.78 17.82 -51.04
C ASN A 5 42.42 17.85 -50.35
N ARG A 6 41.99 16.68 -49.83
CA ARG A 6 40.76 16.53 -49.06
C ARG A 6 40.96 17.11 -47.66
N MET A 7 40.40 18.29 -47.41
CA MET A 7 40.36 18.91 -46.09
C MET A 7 39.46 18.08 -45.17
N SER A 8 40.08 17.23 -44.34
CA SER A 8 39.40 16.50 -43.27
C SER A 8 39.03 17.50 -42.15
N GLY A 9 37.76 17.90 -42.11
CA GLY A 9 37.21 18.72 -41.03
C GLY A 9 37.23 17.95 -39.72
N LYS A 10 38.16 18.32 -38.82
CA LYS A 10 38.29 17.75 -37.48
C LYS A 10 37.16 18.28 -36.61
N THR A 11 36.05 17.55 -36.52
CA THR A 11 34.97 17.84 -35.57
C THR A 11 35.55 17.81 -34.17
N ARG A 12 35.64 18.98 -33.52
CA ARG A 12 36.11 19.09 -32.14
C ARG A 12 35.00 18.53 -31.24
N ILE A 13 35.23 17.33 -30.71
CA ILE A 13 34.36 16.76 -29.67
C ILE A 13 34.53 17.64 -28.42
N ARG A 14 33.48 18.39 -28.06
CA ARG A 14 33.39 19.06 -26.75
C ARG A 14 33.07 17.97 -25.73
N GLY A 15 34.02 17.68 -24.83
CA GLY A 15 33.82 16.71 -23.76
C GLY A 15 32.98 17.28 -22.61
N PHE A 16 32.24 16.42 -21.93
CA PHE A 16 31.59 16.72 -20.64
C PHE A 16 32.64 17.15 -19.61
N THR A 17 32.32 18.17 -18.82
CA THR A 17 33.23 18.61 -17.75
C THR A 17 33.06 17.73 -16.53
N LEU A 18 34.15 17.50 -15.77
CA LEU A 18 34.06 16.73 -14.52
C LEU A 18 33.11 17.37 -13.50
N ILE A 19 33.01 18.71 -13.51
CA ILE A 19 32.09 19.44 -12.63
C ILE A 19 30.63 19.18 -12.99
N GLU A 20 30.31 19.05 -14.27
CA GLU A 20 28.96 18.72 -14.74
C GLU A 20 28.54 17.32 -14.28
N ILE A 21 29.47 16.36 -14.33
CA ILE A 21 29.19 14.99 -13.86
C ILE A 21 29.05 14.94 -12.33
N MET A 22 29.82 15.73 -11.56
CA MET A 22 29.69 15.78 -10.10
C MET A 22 28.33 16.31 -9.65
N ILE A 23 27.81 17.35 -10.30
CA ILE A 23 26.49 17.89 -9.96
C ILE A 23 25.39 16.89 -10.30
N VAL A 24 25.48 16.23 -11.47
CA VAL A 24 24.48 15.25 -11.88
C VAL A 24 24.41 14.07 -10.90
N VAL A 25 25.56 13.55 -10.48
CA VAL A 25 25.60 12.45 -9.50
C VAL A 25 25.04 12.90 -8.14
N ALA A 26 25.32 14.13 -7.71
CA ALA A 26 24.79 14.68 -6.47
C ALA A 26 23.25 14.75 -6.48
N VAL A 27 22.65 15.24 -7.57
CA VAL A 27 21.19 15.33 -7.70
C VAL A 27 20.54 13.93 -7.77
N ILE A 28 21.11 13.01 -8.56
CA ILE A 28 20.61 11.64 -8.66
C ILE A 28 20.69 10.93 -7.29
N GLY A 29 21.75 11.18 -6.51
CA GLY A 29 21.89 10.61 -5.17
C GLY A 29 20.75 11.00 -4.23
N ILE A 30 20.35 12.27 -4.23
CA ILE A 30 19.23 12.76 -3.40
C ILE A 30 17.91 12.15 -3.86
N LEU A 31 17.63 12.13 -5.17
CA LEU A 31 16.41 11.54 -5.72
C LEU A 31 16.31 10.04 -5.42
N ALA A 32 17.42 9.31 -5.54
CA ALA A 32 17.47 7.88 -5.26
C ALA A 32 17.19 7.57 -3.78
N ALA A 33 17.69 8.40 -2.85
CA ALA A 33 17.47 8.19 -1.42
C ALA A 33 15.98 8.21 -1.02
N ILE A 34 15.17 9.05 -1.69
CA ILE A 34 13.72 9.14 -1.45
C ILE A 34 12.95 8.09 -2.25
N ALA A 35 13.36 7.85 -3.51
CA ALA A 35 12.64 6.96 -4.42
C ALA A 35 12.79 5.46 -4.08
N LEU A 36 13.98 5.03 -3.65
CA LEU A 36 14.26 3.62 -3.37
C LEU A 36 13.35 2.98 -2.31
N PRO A 37 13.14 3.57 -1.11
CA PRO A 37 12.27 2.96 -0.11
C PRO A 37 10.82 2.83 -0.60
N ALA A 38 10.30 3.86 -1.29
CA ALA A 38 8.96 3.82 -1.86
C ALA A 38 8.82 2.76 -2.97
N TYR A 39 9.85 2.62 -3.81
CA TYR A 39 9.88 1.61 -4.87
C TYR A 39 9.90 0.19 -4.30
N GLN A 40 10.64 -0.05 -3.21
CA GLN A 40 10.62 -1.35 -2.51
C GLN A 40 9.23 -1.68 -1.98
N ASP A 41 8.54 -0.73 -1.34
CA ASP A 41 7.17 -0.95 -0.87
C ASP A 41 6.20 -1.28 -2.01
N TYR A 42 6.36 -0.65 -3.18
CA TYR A 42 5.57 -0.93 -4.37
C TYR A 42 5.83 -2.33 -4.95
N THR A 43 7.10 -2.75 -5.03
CA THR A 43 7.43 -4.08 -5.56
C THR A 43 6.91 -5.17 -4.63
N VAL A 44 7.09 -5.04 -3.31
CA VAL A 44 6.53 -5.99 -2.33
C VAL A 44 5.01 -6.08 -2.47
N ARG A 45 4.32 -4.95 -2.58
CA ARG A 45 2.85 -4.93 -2.77
C ARG A 45 2.42 -5.64 -4.05
N SER A 46 3.16 -5.44 -5.13
CA SER A 46 2.90 -6.11 -6.40
C SER A 46 3.03 -7.64 -6.26
N LYS A 47 3.96 -8.12 -5.43
CA LYS A 47 4.12 -9.54 -5.12
C LYS A 47 3.03 -10.10 -4.22
N VAL A 48 2.52 -9.31 -3.28
CA VAL A 48 1.31 -9.69 -2.54
C VAL A 48 0.11 -9.86 -3.48
N SER A 49 -0.09 -8.93 -4.42
CA SER A 49 -1.13 -9.05 -5.44
C SER A 49 -0.94 -10.27 -6.36
N GLU A 50 0.30 -10.61 -6.70
CA GLU A 50 0.62 -11.84 -7.44
C GLU A 50 0.14 -13.09 -6.67
N GLY A 51 0.36 -13.11 -5.34
CA GLY A 51 -0.16 -14.14 -4.43
C GLY A 51 -1.69 -14.26 -4.46
N LEU A 52 -2.41 -13.13 -4.46
CA LEU A 52 -3.86 -13.13 -4.59
C LEU A 52 -4.33 -13.68 -5.95
N GLY A 53 -3.52 -13.54 -6.99
CA GLY A 53 -3.77 -14.16 -8.29
C GLY A 53 -3.82 -15.69 -8.22
N PHE A 54 -2.92 -16.31 -7.44
CA PHE A 54 -2.92 -17.76 -7.24
C PHE A 54 -4.12 -18.26 -6.43
N ALA A 55 -4.72 -17.41 -5.59
CA ALA A 55 -5.95 -17.75 -4.87
C ALA A 55 -7.18 -17.87 -5.78
N SER A 56 -7.12 -17.40 -7.03
CA SER A 56 -8.28 -17.41 -7.95
C SER A 56 -8.82 -18.80 -8.24
N ALA A 57 -7.94 -19.80 -8.42
CA ALA A 57 -8.35 -21.19 -8.61
C ALA A 57 -9.04 -21.75 -7.35
N ALA A 58 -8.44 -21.52 -6.17
CA ALA A 58 -9.01 -21.92 -4.89
C ALA A 58 -10.40 -21.28 -4.63
N LYS A 59 -10.63 -20.04 -5.07
CA LYS A 59 -11.96 -19.42 -4.99
C LYS A 59 -13.01 -20.18 -5.79
N VAL A 60 -12.66 -20.65 -6.99
CA VAL A 60 -13.58 -21.44 -7.83
C VAL A 60 -13.93 -22.74 -7.12
N ASP A 61 -12.93 -23.42 -6.55
CA ASP A 61 -13.15 -24.66 -5.80
C ASP A 61 -14.09 -24.44 -4.61
N VAL A 62 -13.87 -23.39 -3.81
CA VAL A 62 -14.75 -23.04 -2.67
C VAL A 62 -16.17 -22.71 -3.13
N VAL A 63 -16.34 -21.92 -4.19
CA VAL A 63 -17.68 -21.59 -4.74
C VAL A 63 -18.38 -22.84 -5.29
N SER A 64 -17.64 -23.74 -5.93
CA SER A 64 -18.20 -25.00 -6.42
C SER A 64 -18.66 -25.90 -5.27
N ALA A 65 -17.86 -26.04 -4.21
CA ALA A 65 -18.22 -26.79 -3.01
C ALA A 65 -19.46 -26.20 -2.35
N PHE A 66 -19.51 -24.87 -2.22
CA PHE A 66 -20.65 -24.16 -1.65
C PHE A 66 -21.96 -24.41 -2.42
N SER A 67 -21.88 -24.54 -3.74
CA SER A 67 -23.06 -24.80 -4.58
C SER A 67 -23.63 -26.20 -4.42
N HIS A 68 -22.83 -27.16 -3.93
CA HIS A 68 -23.23 -28.57 -3.79
C HIS A 68 -23.49 -28.96 -2.33
N ASP A 69 -22.51 -28.74 -1.46
CA ASP A 69 -22.46 -29.29 -0.11
C ASP A 69 -22.31 -28.20 0.98
N GLY A 70 -22.16 -26.93 0.59
CA GLY A 70 -21.87 -25.81 1.50
C GLY A 70 -20.38 -25.50 1.62
N LEU A 71 -20.00 -24.61 2.54
CA LEU A 71 -18.60 -24.23 2.71
C LEU A 71 -17.75 -25.42 3.20
N PRO A 72 -16.50 -25.56 2.75
CA PRO A 72 -15.60 -26.61 3.21
C PRO A 72 -15.50 -26.65 4.74
N VAL A 73 -15.69 -27.83 5.34
CA VAL A 73 -15.65 -28.01 6.80
C VAL A 73 -14.24 -28.36 7.30
N ASP A 74 -13.42 -28.93 6.41
CA ASP A 74 -12.06 -29.36 6.68
C ASP A 74 -11.05 -28.58 5.82
N ASP A 75 -9.81 -28.56 6.30
CA ASP A 75 -8.68 -28.00 5.57
C ASP A 75 -8.35 -28.84 4.33
N SER A 76 -8.10 -28.18 3.20
CA SER A 76 -7.51 -28.80 2.02
C SER A 76 -6.05 -29.14 2.25
N LYS A 77 -5.53 -30.01 1.40
CA LYS A 77 -4.07 -30.13 1.24
C LYS A 77 -3.51 -28.79 0.79
N GLU A 78 -2.34 -28.46 1.33
CA GLU A 78 -1.58 -27.30 0.90
C GLU A 78 -0.99 -27.57 -0.49
N VAL A 79 -1.28 -26.67 -1.43
CA VAL A 79 -0.85 -26.77 -2.83
C VAL A 79 0.34 -25.86 -3.03
N ASP A 80 1.49 -26.44 -3.39
CA ASP A 80 2.64 -25.69 -3.88
C ASP A 80 2.34 -25.16 -5.29
N VAL A 81 2.48 -23.86 -5.47
CA VAL A 81 2.20 -23.18 -6.74
C VAL A 81 3.44 -23.05 -7.63
N GLY A 82 4.63 -23.45 -7.16
CA GLY A 82 5.88 -23.41 -7.90
C GLY A 82 6.34 -21.99 -8.25
N SER A 83 5.86 -20.96 -7.53
CA SER A 83 6.25 -19.56 -7.74
C SER A 83 7.51 -19.22 -6.95
N GLN A 84 8.28 -18.24 -7.44
CA GLN A 84 9.41 -17.68 -6.71
C GLN A 84 8.97 -16.95 -5.42
N TYR A 85 7.77 -16.38 -5.40
CA TYR A 85 7.31 -15.51 -4.31
C TYR A 85 6.24 -16.14 -3.44
N VAL A 86 5.46 -17.07 -3.99
CA VAL A 86 4.35 -17.73 -3.29
C VAL A 86 4.76 -19.18 -3.02
N LYS A 87 4.74 -19.55 -1.75
CA LYS A 87 5.06 -20.89 -1.28
C LYS A 87 3.91 -21.84 -1.53
N SER A 88 2.71 -21.42 -1.16
CA SER A 88 1.55 -22.30 -1.20
C SER A 88 0.22 -21.57 -1.11
N VAL A 89 -0.82 -22.29 -1.54
CA VAL A 89 -2.22 -21.94 -1.35
C VAL A 89 -2.92 -23.08 -0.63
N LYS A 90 -3.70 -22.75 0.40
CA LYS A 90 -4.47 -23.71 1.19
C LYS A 90 -5.88 -23.16 1.39
N ILE A 91 -6.88 -24.01 1.21
CA ILE A 91 -8.25 -23.74 1.64
C ILE A 91 -8.38 -24.26 3.07
N GLU A 92 -8.81 -23.42 3.98
CA GLU A 92 -9.05 -23.76 5.38
C GLU A 92 -10.55 -24.02 5.62
N ALA A 93 -10.85 -24.65 6.75
CA ALA A 93 -12.21 -24.78 7.24
C ALA A 93 -12.95 -23.42 7.20
N GLY A 94 -14.22 -23.46 6.76
CA GLY A 94 -15.02 -22.28 6.48
C GLY A 94 -14.78 -21.69 5.07
N GLY A 95 -13.96 -22.31 4.23
CA GLY A 95 -13.70 -21.84 2.86
C GLY A 95 -12.73 -20.65 2.78
N ASN A 96 -12.08 -20.31 3.88
CA ASN A 96 -11.05 -19.26 3.91
C ASN A 96 -9.83 -19.72 3.12
N ILE A 97 -9.19 -18.83 2.36
CA ILE A 97 -8.02 -19.18 1.55
C ILE A 97 -6.80 -18.52 2.16
N ARG A 98 -5.81 -19.33 2.53
CA ARG A 98 -4.48 -18.92 2.95
C ARG A 98 -3.51 -18.97 1.79
N VAL A 99 -2.88 -17.84 1.50
CA VAL A 99 -1.73 -17.77 0.59
C VAL A 99 -0.47 -17.47 1.41
N THR A 100 0.49 -18.38 1.37
CA THR A 100 1.75 -18.27 2.12
C THR A 100 2.87 -17.83 1.19
N PHE A 101 3.69 -16.86 1.61
CA PHE A 101 4.81 -16.37 0.81
C PHE A 101 6.12 -17.11 1.12
N ASN A 102 7.01 -17.13 0.13
CA ASN A 102 8.37 -17.64 0.27
C ASN A 102 9.29 -16.63 0.98
N ASP A 103 10.46 -17.10 1.36
CA ASP A 103 11.47 -16.31 2.07
C ASP A 103 12.35 -15.44 1.15
N THR A 104 12.00 -15.37 -0.14
CA THR A 104 12.70 -14.56 -1.16
C THR A 104 12.65 -13.05 -0.86
N ILE A 105 11.57 -12.59 -0.21
CA ILE A 105 11.35 -11.18 0.13
C ILE A 105 11.37 -11.06 1.65
N PRO A 106 12.32 -10.31 2.25
CA PRO A 106 12.44 -10.20 3.71
C PRO A 106 11.18 -9.71 4.41
N GLN A 107 10.40 -8.86 3.75
CA GLN A 107 9.15 -8.31 4.26
C GLN A 107 8.01 -9.33 4.28
N LEU A 108 8.14 -10.48 3.59
CA LEU A 108 7.11 -11.50 3.42
C LEU A 108 7.52 -12.90 3.94
N THR A 109 8.74 -13.06 4.43
CA THR A 109 9.27 -14.33 4.97
C THR A 109 8.33 -14.95 6.00
N GLY A 110 7.82 -16.16 5.69
CA GLY A 110 6.85 -16.88 6.52
C GLY A 110 5.50 -16.20 6.75
N LYS A 111 5.20 -15.09 6.04
CA LYS A 111 3.96 -14.34 6.19
C LYS A 111 2.88 -14.85 5.23
N SER A 112 1.62 -14.53 5.53
CA SER A 112 0.49 -14.99 4.73
C SER A 112 -0.57 -13.91 4.51
N VAL A 113 -1.31 -14.01 3.40
CA VAL A 113 -2.53 -13.22 3.15
C VAL A 113 -3.73 -14.14 3.13
N MET A 114 -4.79 -13.73 3.83
CA MET A 114 -6.04 -14.46 3.96
C MET A 114 -7.10 -13.87 3.02
N LEU A 115 -7.91 -14.75 2.44
CA LEU A 115 -9.19 -14.39 1.84
C LEU A 115 -10.29 -15.13 2.60
N ALA A 116 -11.04 -14.40 3.42
CA ALA A 116 -12.19 -14.94 4.11
C ALA A 116 -13.37 -15.09 3.15
N ALA A 117 -14.01 -16.26 3.19
CA ALA A 117 -15.27 -16.52 2.50
C ALA A 117 -16.42 -16.19 3.45
N THR A 118 -17.33 -15.30 3.03
CA THR A 118 -18.53 -14.97 3.79
C THR A 118 -19.76 -15.21 2.93
N GLU A 119 -20.66 -16.08 3.36
CA GLU A 119 -21.92 -16.29 2.66
C GLU A 119 -22.85 -15.07 2.84
N ARG A 120 -23.35 -14.53 1.72
CA ARG A 120 -24.43 -13.53 1.69
C ARG A 120 -25.46 -13.91 0.63
N GLY A 121 -26.62 -14.40 1.08
CA GLY A 121 -27.79 -14.59 0.20
C GLY A 121 -27.54 -15.56 -0.95
N GLY A 122 -26.84 -16.67 -0.70
CA GLY A 122 -26.54 -17.68 -1.73
C GLY A 122 -25.34 -17.35 -2.62
N ALA A 123 -24.56 -16.32 -2.29
CA ALA A 123 -23.27 -16.01 -2.91
C ALA A 123 -22.16 -15.93 -1.85
N ILE A 124 -20.91 -16.12 -2.28
CA ILE A 124 -19.74 -15.93 -1.43
C ILE A 124 -19.15 -14.55 -1.70
N ASP A 125 -19.12 -13.73 -0.66
CA ASP A 125 -18.38 -12.48 -0.59
C ASP A 125 -16.95 -12.74 -0.09
N TRP A 126 -15.96 -12.11 -0.73
CA TRP A 126 -14.54 -12.37 -0.46
C TRP A 126 -13.89 -11.18 0.20
N CYS A 127 -13.36 -11.41 1.39
CA CYS A 127 -12.76 -10.38 2.20
C CYS A 127 -11.27 -10.65 2.40
N CYS A 128 -10.43 -9.71 1.97
CA CYS A 128 -8.98 -9.90 1.98
C CYS A 128 -8.31 -9.17 3.15
N TYR A 129 -7.44 -9.84 3.89
CA TYR A 129 -6.71 -9.25 5.01
C TYR A 129 -5.43 -10.03 5.34
N SER A 130 -4.60 -9.49 6.21
CA SER A 130 -3.46 -10.19 6.81
C SER A 130 -3.22 -9.66 8.22
N THR A 131 -2.85 -10.54 9.14
CA THR A 131 -2.37 -10.18 10.48
C THR A 131 -0.85 -10.02 10.53
N ASP A 132 -0.15 -10.58 9.54
CA ASP A 132 1.31 -10.72 9.57
C ASP A 132 2.00 -9.67 8.69
N ILE A 133 1.34 -9.25 7.62
CA ILE A 133 1.87 -8.32 6.61
C ILE A 133 1.42 -6.88 6.93
N GLU A 134 2.36 -5.95 6.94
CA GLU A 134 2.09 -4.54 7.20
C GLU A 134 1.21 -3.93 6.10
N ALA A 135 0.23 -3.10 6.48
CA ALA A 135 -0.76 -2.53 5.55
C ALA A 135 -0.15 -1.79 4.35
N ARG A 136 1.04 -1.21 4.47
CA ARG A 136 1.75 -0.53 3.37
C ARG A 136 2.14 -1.48 2.23
N TYR A 137 2.41 -2.74 2.55
CA TYR A 137 2.73 -3.82 1.63
C TYR A 137 1.47 -4.52 1.09
N MET A 138 0.30 -4.25 1.67
CA MET A 138 -0.96 -4.81 1.20
C MET A 138 -1.53 -3.98 0.04
N PRO A 139 -2.17 -4.60 -0.97
CA PRO A 139 -2.95 -3.88 -1.97
C PRO A 139 -4.18 -3.23 -1.32
N ALA A 140 -4.74 -2.20 -1.97
CA ALA A 140 -5.85 -1.44 -1.42
C ALA A 140 -7.06 -2.31 -1.02
N SER A 141 -7.35 -3.34 -1.83
CA SER A 141 -8.42 -4.32 -1.59
C SER A 141 -8.26 -5.15 -0.31
N CYS A 142 -7.08 -5.13 0.31
CA CYS A 142 -6.75 -5.95 1.48
C CYS A 142 -6.31 -5.12 2.69
N ARG A 143 -6.44 -3.79 2.64
CA ARG A 143 -6.04 -2.90 3.74
C ARG A 143 -7.14 -2.74 4.79
N ASP A 144 -8.39 -2.89 4.39
CA ASP A 144 -9.55 -2.63 5.24
C ASP A 144 -10.11 -3.94 5.81
N GLY A 145 -9.30 -4.67 6.58
CA GLY A 145 -9.69 -5.95 7.19
C GLY A 145 -10.91 -5.84 8.13
N GLU A 146 -11.22 -4.65 8.65
CA GLU A 146 -12.42 -4.41 9.45
C GLU A 146 -13.73 -4.59 8.66
N LYS A 147 -13.68 -4.48 7.32
CA LYS A 147 -14.85 -4.72 6.44
C LYS A 147 -15.19 -6.21 6.31
N CYS A 148 -14.34 -7.12 6.81
CA CYS A 148 -14.55 -8.57 6.71
C CYS A 148 -15.74 -9.10 7.53
N GLY A 149 -16.36 -8.27 8.39
CA GLY A 149 -17.46 -8.68 9.26
C GLY A 149 -18.70 -7.77 9.23
N SER A 150 -18.75 -6.74 8.39
CA SER A 150 -19.88 -5.81 8.33
C SER A 150 -21.04 -6.39 7.48
N PRO A 151 -22.26 -6.58 8.04
CA PRO A 151 -23.43 -7.12 7.34
C PRO A 151 -24.03 -6.24 6.23
N ASP A 152 -23.41 -5.11 5.88
CA ASP A 152 -24.13 -4.07 5.14
C ASP A 152 -24.43 -4.42 3.67
N PRO A 153 -25.67 -4.17 3.18
CA PRO A 153 -26.14 -4.52 1.84
C PRO A 153 -25.79 -3.47 0.76
N ASN A 154 -24.76 -2.64 0.92
CA ASN A 154 -24.42 -1.61 -0.08
C ASN A 154 -23.10 -1.93 -0.81
N PRO A 155 -23.14 -2.33 -2.10
CA PRO A 155 -21.96 -2.73 -2.87
C PRO A 155 -21.09 -1.55 -3.36
N ASN A 156 -21.15 -0.40 -2.71
CA ASN A 156 -20.37 0.76 -3.14
C ASN A 156 -19.64 1.41 -1.96
N PRO A 157 -18.43 0.96 -1.61
CA PRO A 157 -17.47 1.92 -1.09
C PRO A 157 -17.27 2.92 -2.23
N THR A 158 -17.85 4.12 -2.10
CA THR A 158 -17.52 5.25 -2.99
C THR A 158 -16.02 5.20 -3.21
N PRO A 159 -15.53 5.09 -4.46
CA PRO A 159 -14.10 5.06 -4.71
C PRO A 159 -13.54 6.34 -4.11
N THR A 160 -12.95 6.22 -2.93
CA THR A 160 -12.08 7.27 -2.43
C THR A 160 -10.97 7.31 -3.47
N PRO A 161 -10.78 8.44 -4.17
CA PRO A 161 -9.81 8.50 -5.24
C PRO A 161 -8.49 8.00 -4.68
N SER A 162 -7.93 6.97 -5.34
CA SER A 162 -6.57 6.52 -5.08
C SER A 162 -5.70 7.76 -4.97
N PRO A 163 -4.98 7.99 -3.85
CA PRO A 163 -4.08 9.11 -3.80
C PRO A 163 -3.12 8.98 -4.99
N PRO A 164 -2.97 10.03 -5.83
CA PRO A 164 -1.95 10.02 -6.86
C PRO A 164 -0.59 9.75 -6.18
N PRO A 165 0.38 9.15 -6.90
CA PRO A 165 1.69 8.84 -6.35
C PRO A 165 2.22 10.04 -5.58
N SER A 166 2.51 9.80 -4.30
CA SER A 166 2.81 10.79 -3.28
C SER A 166 3.72 11.89 -3.81
N GLN A 167 3.14 13.03 -4.19
CA GLN A 167 3.89 14.27 -4.21
C GLN A 167 3.94 14.76 -2.77
N GLU A 168 5.16 14.86 -2.26
CA GLU A 168 5.50 15.53 -1.03
C GLU A 168 4.80 16.91 -0.98
N PRO A 169 4.15 17.30 0.13
CA PRO A 169 3.49 18.59 0.18
C PRO A 169 4.55 19.68 0.05
N THR A 170 4.48 20.46 -1.04
CA THR A 170 5.23 21.72 -1.14
C THR A 170 4.94 22.56 0.10
N GLU A 171 5.98 23.22 0.61
CA GLU A 171 6.04 23.95 1.88
C GLU A 171 4.92 25.01 2.07
N VAL A 172 4.18 25.32 1.01
CA VAL A 172 3.06 26.26 0.96
C VAL A 172 1.76 25.72 1.61
N GLU A 173 1.62 24.40 1.82
CA GLU A 173 0.42 23.81 2.45
C GLU A 173 0.56 23.49 3.94
N LYS A 174 1.60 24.02 4.63
CA LYS A 174 1.60 24.07 6.11
C LYS A 174 0.88 25.30 6.66
N GLU A 175 0.57 26.28 5.81
CA GLU A 175 0.08 27.60 6.26
C GLU A 175 -1.43 27.81 6.00
N LYS A 176 -2.12 26.91 5.30
CA LYS A 176 -3.54 27.09 4.94
C LYS A 176 -4.55 26.60 5.96
N ASN A 177 -4.12 25.92 7.03
CA ASN A 177 -5.06 25.39 8.03
C ASN A 177 -5.14 26.20 9.33
N CYS A 178 -4.62 27.41 9.31
CA CYS A 178 -4.71 28.35 10.43
C CYS A 178 -5.66 29.49 10.05
N ARG A 179 -6.94 29.40 10.45
CA ARG A 179 -7.81 30.57 10.46
C ARG A 179 -7.44 31.44 11.67
N PRO A 180 -7.22 32.75 11.52
CA PRO A 180 -7.04 33.64 12.66
C PRO A 180 -8.36 33.77 13.43
N LEU A 181 -8.29 33.63 14.75
CA LEU A 181 -9.26 34.22 15.67
C LEU A 181 -8.66 35.53 16.20
N ASP A 182 -9.48 36.57 16.34
CA ASP A 182 -9.13 37.98 16.64
C ASP A 182 -8.24 38.24 17.88
N ASN A 183 -7.79 37.21 18.61
CA ASN A 183 -7.07 37.34 19.88
C ASN A 183 -5.71 36.60 19.92
N GLY A 184 -5.09 36.31 18.76
CA GLY A 184 -3.68 35.89 18.69
C GLY A 184 -3.35 34.47 19.20
N LYS A 185 -4.26 33.49 19.08
CA LYS A 185 -4.00 32.08 19.43
C LYS A 185 -4.33 31.15 18.25
N PHE A 186 -3.46 30.18 17.98
CA PHE A 186 -3.63 29.12 16.98
C PHE A 186 -3.87 27.77 17.68
N CYS A 187 -4.84 26.95 17.24
CA CYS A 187 -4.91 25.53 17.60
C CYS A 187 -4.53 24.68 16.38
N GLN A 188 -3.69 23.65 16.57
CA GLN A 188 -3.36 22.65 15.55
C GLN A 188 -4.19 21.37 15.77
N ARG A 189 -4.72 20.79 14.70
CA ARG A 189 -5.31 19.44 14.72
C ARG A 189 -4.20 18.38 14.64
N GLN A 190 -4.17 17.44 15.58
CA GLN A 190 -3.55 16.13 15.37
C GLN A 190 -4.47 15.04 15.92
N ASN A 191 -4.76 14.03 15.09
CA ASN A 191 -5.46 12.78 15.42
C ASN A 191 -6.80 12.91 16.16
N ASN A 192 -7.83 13.41 15.46
CA ASN A 192 -9.26 13.39 15.85
C ASN A 192 -9.65 13.90 17.25
N ASP A 193 -8.72 14.44 18.02
CA ASP A 193 -8.93 15.20 19.25
C ASP A 193 -8.56 16.68 19.01
N ILE A 194 -9.43 17.60 19.42
CA ILE A 194 -9.14 19.04 19.44
C ILE A 194 -8.36 19.35 20.72
N GLY A 195 -7.05 19.04 20.70
CA GLY A 195 -6.13 19.40 21.77
C GLY A 195 -5.38 20.69 21.45
N CYS A 196 -5.57 21.74 22.25
CA CYS A 196 -4.75 22.95 22.15
C CYS A 196 -3.54 22.77 23.10
N PRO A 197 -2.27 22.86 22.62
CA PRO A 197 -1.11 22.52 23.45
C PRO A 197 -0.89 23.60 24.52
N LEU A 198 -1.05 23.24 25.78
CA LEU A 198 -0.69 24.09 26.91
C LEU A 198 0.84 24.14 27.06
N ILE A 199 1.38 25.34 26.95
CA ILE A 199 2.74 25.67 27.35
C ILE A 199 2.75 25.70 28.90
N TYR A 200 3.36 24.68 29.52
CA TYR A 200 3.68 24.48 30.95
C TYR A 200 2.59 23.93 31.93
N PRO A 201 3.01 23.24 33.03
CA PRO A 201 2.25 22.17 33.68
C PRO A 201 1.38 22.65 34.85
N LYS A 202 0.45 21.78 35.26
CA LYS A 202 -0.59 21.93 36.30
C LYS A 202 -1.73 22.89 35.94
N GLN A 203 -2.88 22.31 35.62
CA GLN A 203 -4.08 22.29 36.48
C GLN A 203 -5.20 21.62 35.66
N ILE A 204 -5.93 20.71 36.29
CA ILE A 204 -7.17 20.13 35.77
C ILE A 204 -8.18 21.26 35.71
N ALA A 205 -8.55 21.71 34.52
CA ALA A 205 -9.62 22.67 34.32
C ALA A 205 -10.70 22.02 33.47
N GLN A 206 -11.72 21.47 34.14
CA GLN A 206 -13.03 21.24 33.54
C GLN A 206 -13.54 22.55 32.94
N SER A 207 -13.87 22.54 31.64
CA SER A 207 -14.73 23.56 31.03
C SER A 207 -15.92 22.84 30.37
N PRO A 208 -17.16 23.35 30.53
CA PRO A 208 -18.38 22.54 30.47
C PRO A 208 -19.10 22.56 29.11
N ASN A 209 -18.47 23.04 28.04
CA ASN A 209 -19.15 23.22 26.74
C ASN A 209 -18.36 22.58 25.60
N CYS A 210 -18.55 21.27 25.43
CA CYS A 210 -18.36 20.61 24.14
C CYS A 210 -19.29 19.38 24.10
N SER A 211 -20.51 19.58 23.61
CA SER A 211 -21.44 18.49 23.27
C SER A 211 -21.22 18.07 21.82
N LEU A 212 -21.16 16.76 21.61
CA LEU A 212 -21.19 16.10 20.30
C LEU A 212 -22.59 16.21 19.70
N GLU A 213 -22.68 16.70 18.46
CA GLU A 213 -23.69 16.33 17.47
C GLU A 213 -22.97 15.82 16.22
#